data_AF-A0A847WLW2-F1
#
_entry.id   AF-A0A847WLW2-F1
#
_cell.length_a   1.000
_cell.length_b   1.000
_cell.length_c   1.000
_cell.angle_alpha   90.00
_cell.angle_beta   90.00
_cell.angle_gamma   90.00
#
_symmetry.space_group_name_H-M   'P 1'
#
loop_
_entity.id
_entity.type
_entity.pdbx_description
1 polymer ?
#
loop_
_entity_poly.entity_id
_entity_poly.type
_entity_poly.pdbx_seq_one_letter_code
_entity_poly.pdbx_strand_id
1 'polypeptide(L)'
;MDRTMIKPYEELDLKIYAYTLPEVPSHDGYIKVGDTNRNVKKRIFEQVGTAGLNPNILFEKIAKRSDGTWFHDKELHRFFKQNGIPKNDFNNYADEWFYFNGTPEKAEILTDKYIYRDYDDIQIDESNSDYILRNEQRKAVKSTLDYYNSGQEPKEFLWNAKPRFGKTLTSYDFIRKINAKNVLIVTNRPAIANSWFDDFHKFIAWQETGMKFISETDSLKDKALSR
;
A
#
# COMPACT_ATOMS: atom_id res chain seq x y z
N MET A 1 -25.92 -31.78 33.19
CA MET A 1 -25.99 -31.27 31.81
C MET A 1 -25.27 -29.94 31.81
N ASP A 2 -24.12 -29.89 31.15
CA ASP A 2 -23.28 -28.70 31.14
C ASP A 2 -23.93 -27.62 30.27
N ARG A 3 -24.03 -26.39 30.77
CA ARG A 3 -24.69 -25.29 30.06
C ARG A 3 -23.77 -24.84 28.94
N THR A 4 -24.23 -24.95 27.69
CA THR A 4 -23.53 -24.40 26.53
C THR A 4 -23.34 -22.89 26.71
N MET A 5 -22.13 -22.47 27.08
CA MET A 5 -21.76 -21.05 27.09
C MET A 5 -21.62 -20.57 25.65
N ILE A 6 -22.65 -19.90 25.15
CA ILE A 6 -22.60 -19.21 23.86
C ILE A 6 -21.89 -17.89 24.10
N LYS A 7 -20.73 -17.69 23.48
CA LYS A 7 -20.07 -16.38 23.39
C LYS A 7 -20.62 -15.65 22.17
N PRO A 8 -21.47 -14.63 22.33
CA PRO A 8 -22.16 -13.98 21.20
C PRO A 8 -21.24 -13.10 20.35
N TYR A 9 -20.03 -12.80 20.85
CA TYR A 9 -18.97 -12.11 20.13
C TYR A 9 -17.63 -12.66 20.62
N GLU A 10 -16.69 -12.91 19.71
CA GLU A 10 -15.28 -13.12 20.04
C GLU A 10 -14.50 -11.94 19.46
N GLU A 11 -13.58 -11.40 20.25
CA GLU A 11 -12.65 -10.39 19.77
C GLU A 11 -11.80 -11.02 18.66
N LEU A 12 -11.80 -10.39 17.49
CA LEU A 12 -11.05 -10.89 16.36
C LEU A 12 -9.56 -10.70 16.69
N ASP A 13 -8.83 -11.80 16.93
CA ASP A 13 -7.39 -11.80 17.20
C ASP A 13 -6.63 -12.43 16.02
N LEU A 14 -6.85 -11.87 14.83
CA LEU A 14 -6.23 -12.37 13.61
C LEU A 14 -4.77 -11.90 13.54
N LYS A 15 -3.87 -12.84 13.25
CA LYS A 15 -2.43 -12.62 13.22
C LYS A 15 -1.84 -13.16 11.93
N ILE A 16 -0.87 -12.44 11.38
CA ILE A 16 0.00 -12.90 10.30
C ILE A 16 1.29 -13.40 10.91
N TYR A 17 1.82 -14.49 10.37
CA TYR A 17 3.11 -15.02 10.77
C TYR A 17 3.92 -15.44 9.55
N ALA A 18 5.24 -15.51 9.75
CA ALA A 18 6.16 -16.02 8.76
C ALA A 18 7.21 -16.95 9.37
N TYR A 19 7.60 -17.99 8.62
CA TYR A 19 8.68 -18.88 9.02
C TYR A 19 9.43 -19.47 7.82
N THR A 20 10.62 -19.99 8.09
CA THR A 20 11.48 -20.72 7.14
C THR A 20 11.69 -22.17 7.60
N LEU A 21 12.09 -23.04 6.67
CA LEU A 21 12.44 -24.43 6.94
C LEU A 21 13.92 -24.66 6.61
N PRO A 22 14.85 -24.31 7.52
CA PRO A 22 16.29 -24.40 7.25
C PRO A 22 16.77 -25.84 7.00
N GLU A 23 16.05 -26.84 7.52
CA GLU A 23 16.37 -28.27 7.37
C GLU A 23 15.90 -28.85 6.02
N VAL A 24 15.21 -28.08 5.18
CA VAL A 24 14.60 -28.56 3.93
C VAL A 24 15.25 -27.86 2.73
N PRO A 25 16.20 -28.50 2.02
CA PRO A 25 16.92 -27.86 0.90
C PRO A 25 16.02 -27.34 -0.23
N SER A 26 14.87 -27.97 -0.48
CA SER A 26 13.93 -27.51 -1.51
C SER A 26 13.21 -26.21 -1.16
N HIS A 27 13.28 -25.77 0.10
CA HIS A 27 12.64 -24.55 0.61
C HIS A 27 13.67 -23.48 0.96
N ASP A 28 14.93 -23.65 0.53
CA ASP A 28 15.96 -22.65 0.74
C ASP A 28 15.62 -21.33 0.04
N GLY A 29 15.81 -20.22 0.74
CA GLY A 29 15.41 -18.88 0.30
C GLY A 29 13.89 -18.62 0.26
N TYR A 30 13.05 -19.62 0.58
CA TYR A 30 11.59 -19.47 0.66
C TYR A 30 11.10 -19.19 2.07
N ILE A 31 10.10 -18.33 2.16
CA ILE A 31 9.42 -17.95 3.41
C ILE A 31 7.95 -18.28 3.26
N LYS A 32 7.42 -19.02 4.23
CA LYS A 32 5.98 -19.26 4.30
C LYS A 32 5.32 -18.13 5.07
N VAL A 33 4.24 -17.58 4.54
CA VAL A 33 3.47 -16.51 5.18
C VAL A 33 1.99 -16.88 5.20
N GLY A 34 1.40 -16.92 6.40
CA GLY A 34 0.00 -17.29 6.58
C GLY A 34 -0.66 -16.51 7.72
N ASP A 35 -1.98 -16.69 7.88
CA ASP A 35 -2.76 -16.10 8.97
C ASP A 35 -3.31 -17.15 9.95
N THR A 36 -3.62 -16.71 11.17
CA THR A 36 -4.32 -17.52 12.16
C THR A 36 -5.01 -16.65 13.20
N ASN A 37 -6.10 -17.15 13.77
CA ASN A 37 -6.78 -16.58 14.94
C ASN A 37 -6.42 -17.33 16.25
N ARG A 38 -5.40 -18.19 16.21
CA ARG A 38 -4.92 -18.99 17.34
C ARG A 38 -3.49 -18.58 17.69
N ASN A 39 -2.90 -19.26 18.67
CA ASN A 39 -1.47 -19.12 18.95
C ASN A 39 -0.63 -19.53 17.72
N VAL A 40 0.20 -18.61 17.22
CA VAL A 40 1.02 -18.78 16.00
C VAL A 40 1.98 -19.95 16.13
N LYS A 41 2.72 -20.05 17.24
CA LYS A 41 3.67 -21.15 17.45
C LYS A 41 2.97 -22.50 17.34
N LYS A 42 1.84 -22.66 18.05
CA LYS A 42 1.04 -23.89 17.98
C LYS A 42 0.60 -24.20 16.54
N ARG A 43 0.09 -23.19 15.81
CA ARG A 43 -0.34 -23.35 14.41
C ARG A 43 0.81 -23.80 13.49
N ILE A 44 2.00 -23.21 13.65
CA ILE A 44 3.19 -23.58 12.87
C ILE A 44 3.60 -25.03 13.19
N PHE A 45 3.69 -25.40 14.47
CA PHE A 45 4.04 -26.78 14.88
C PHE A 45 3.00 -27.81 14.44
N GLU A 46 1.71 -27.46 14.37
CA GLU A 46 0.68 -28.34 13.81
C GLU A 46 0.91 -28.62 12.31
N GLN A 47 1.50 -27.68 11.56
CA GLN A 47 1.77 -27.82 10.13
C GLN A 47 3.00 -28.66 9.83
N VAL A 48 4.09 -28.45 10.57
CA VAL A 48 5.40 -29.05 10.22
C VAL A 48 5.97 -29.97 11.29
N GLY A 49 5.47 -29.89 12.52
CA GLY A 49 5.95 -30.72 13.63
C GLY A 49 5.58 -32.20 13.48
N THR A 50 4.48 -32.52 12.79
CA THR A 50 4.12 -33.90 12.43
C THR A 50 5.11 -34.54 11.46
N ALA A 51 5.82 -33.73 10.68
CA ALA A 51 6.89 -34.16 9.78
C ALA A 51 8.28 -34.15 10.47
N GLY A 52 8.35 -33.82 11.77
CA GLY A 52 9.61 -33.77 12.52
C GLY A 52 10.54 -32.61 12.15
N LEU A 53 10.03 -31.59 11.45
CA LEU A 53 10.81 -30.45 10.99
C LEU A 53 10.85 -29.34 12.04
N ASN A 54 11.99 -28.65 12.15
CA ASN A 54 12.14 -27.48 13.03
C ASN A 54 12.02 -26.17 12.23
N PRO A 55 10.88 -25.47 12.29
CA PRO A 55 10.72 -24.19 11.61
C PRO A 55 11.43 -23.07 12.37
N ASN A 56 12.05 -22.16 11.63
CA ASN A 56 12.57 -20.91 12.18
C ASN A 56 11.53 -19.80 11.97
N ILE A 57 10.91 -19.36 13.07
CA ILE A 57 9.88 -18.31 13.06
C ILE A 57 10.55 -16.96 12.88
N LEU A 58 10.14 -16.22 11.85
CA LEU A 58 10.68 -14.90 11.55
C LEU A 58 9.94 -13.82 12.33
N PHE A 59 8.61 -13.76 12.18
CA PHE A 59 7.78 -12.76 12.84
C PHE A 59 6.35 -13.23 13.06
N GLU A 60 5.66 -12.55 13.98
CA GLU A 60 4.24 -12.63 14.28
C GLU A 60 3.71 -11.20 14.46
N LYS A 61 2.67 -10.82 13.71
CA LYS A 61 2.09 -9.46 13.74
C LYS A 61 0.57 -9.53 13.72
N ILE A 62 -0.08 -8.52 14.31
CA ILE A 62 -1.56 -8.41 14.25
C ILE A 62 -1.96 -8.12 12.80
N ALA A 63 -2.94 -8.87 12.29
CA ALA A 63 -3.46 -8.74 10.94
C ALA A 63 -4.48 -7.59 10.81
N LYS A 64 -4.11 -6.41 11.34
CA LYS A 64 -4.96 -5.22 11.39
C LYS A 64 -4.18 -4.03 10.87
N ARG A 65 -4.71 -3.37 9.85
CA ARG A 65 -4.10 -2.19 9.26
C ARG A 65 -4.21 -0.98 10.19
N SER A 66 -3.40 0.04 9.94
CA SER A 66 -3.43 1.32 10.69
C SER A 66 -4.80 2.01 10.69
N ASP A 67 -5.59 1.86 9.63
CA ASP A 67 -6.97 2.37 9.56
C ASP A 67 -7.99 1.51 10.32
N GLY A 68 -7.52 0.47 11.01
CA GLY A 68 -8.33 -0.45 11.80
C GLY A 68 -8.96 -1.60 11.02
N THR A 69 -8.78 -1.68 9.69
CA THR A 69 -9.30 -2.83 8.92
C THR A 69 -8.48 -4.10 9.13
N TRP A 70 -9.18 -5.18 9.45
CA TRP A 70 -8.60 -6.53 9.46
C TRP A 70 -8.34 -7.00 8.03
N PHE A 71 -7.32 -7.84 7.86
CA PHE A 71 -6.97 -8.42 6.56
C PHE A 71 -6.50 -9.86 6.71
N HIS A 72 -6.63 -10.63 5.63
CA HIS A 72 -6.12 -12.00 5.57
C HIS A 72 -4.81 -12.07 4.79
N ASP A 73 -4.07 -13.16 5.01
CA ASP A 73 -2.80 -13.47 4.32
C ASP A 73 -2.90 -13.35 2.80
N LYS A 74 -4.02 -13.77 2.19
CA LYS A 74 -4.27 -13.67 0.74
C LYS A 74 -4.13 -12.26 0.21
N GLU A 75 -4.54 -11.26 0.99
CA GLU A 75 -4.41 -9.87 0.59
C GLU A 75 -2.95 -9.40 0.67
N LEU A 76 -2.20 -9.86 1.68
CA LEU A 76 -0.75 -9.62 1.81
C LEU A 76 0.05 -10.35 0.70
N HIS A 77 -0.34 -11.57 0.34
CA HIS A 77 0.24 -12.33 -0.78
C HIS A 77 0.10 -11.58 -2.09
N ARG A 78 -1.06 -10.97 -2.34
CA ARG A 78 -1.29 -10.13 -3.52
C ARG A 78 -0.33 -8.93 -3.52
N PHE A 79 -0.11 -8.32 -2.36
CA PHE A 79 0.83 -7.22 -2.20
C PHE A 79 2.28 -7.65 -2.47
N PHE A 80 2.73 -8.80 -1.96
CA PHE A 80 4.06 -9.33 -2.26
C PHE A 80 4.28 -9.56 -3.76
N LYS A 81 3.30 -10.16 -4.44
CA LYS A 81 3.36 -10.34 -5.91
C LYS A 81 3.47 -9.02 -6.66
N GLN A 82 2.76 -7.97 -6.21
CA GLN A 82 2.85 -6.63 -6.80
C GLN A 82 4.21 -5.97 -6.56
N ASN A 83 4.92 -6.32 -5.48
CA ASN A 83 6.28 -5.86 -5.16
C ASN A 83 7.37 -6.79 -5.72
N GLY A 84 7.05 -7.61 -6.74
CA GLY A 84 8.02 -8.44 -7.45
C GLY A 84 8.50 -9.68 -6.69
N ILE A 85 7.86 -10.06 -5.58
CA ILE A 85 8.23 -11.27 -4.84
C ILE A 85 7.58 -12.49 -5.49
N PRO A 86 8.36 -13.46 -6.01
CA PRO A 86 7.82 -14.65 -6.64
C PRO A 86 7.13 -15.54 -5.59
N LYS A 87 5.95 -16.04 -5.94
CA LYS A 87 5.26 -17.08 -5.19
C LYS A 87 5.56 -18.43 -5.85
N ASN A 88 5.91 -19.44 -5.07
CA ASN A 88 6.06 -20.80 -5.58
C ASN A 88 4.93 -21.70 -5.07
N ASP A 89 4.60 -22.70 -5.88
CA ASP A 89 3.69 -23.77 -5.51
C ASP A 89 4.44 -25.09 -5.60
N PHE A 90 4.68 -25.71 -4.45
CA PHE A 90 5.47 -26.93 -4.38
C PHE A 90 4.67 -28.19 -4.70
N ASN A 91 3.34 -28.16 -4.56
CA ASN A 91 2.51 -29.37 -4.60
C ASN A 91 0.99 -29.10 -4.70
N ASN A 92 0.56 -27.99 -5.32
CA ASN A 92 -0.83 -27.54 -5.50
C ASN A 92 -1.62 -27.25 -4.21
N TYR A 93 -1.03 -27.48 -3.04
CA TYR A 93 -1.62 -27.25 -1.72
C TYR A 93 -0.76 -26.35 -0.82
N ALA A 94 0.46 -26.01 -1.24
CA ALA A 94 1.39 -25.16 -0.51
C ALA A 94 1.59 -23.83 -1.23
N ASP A 95 0.51 -23.08 -1.38
CA ASP A 95 0.50 -21.79 -2.06
C ASP A 95 0.74 -20.65 -1.06
N GLU A 96 1.66 -20.80 -0.12
CA GLU A 96 1.96 -19.75 0.87
C GLU A 96 3.45 -19.41 0.92
N TRP A 97 4.23 -19.93 -0.03
CA TRP A 97 5.68 -19.78 -0.08
C TRP A 97 6.12 -18.70 -1.06
N PHE A 98 6.97 -17.81 -0.57
CA PHE A 98 7.49 -16.65 -1.30
C PHE A 98 9.00 -16.67 -1.31
N TYR A 99 9.60 -16.42 -2.47
CA TYR A 99 11.05 -16.43 -2.63
C TYR A 99 11.64 -15.08 -2.25
N PHE A 100 12.32 -15.01 -1.11
CA PHE A 100 12.98 -13.81 -0.62
C PHE A 100 14.50 -13.85 -0.79
N ASN A 101 15.04 -14.85 -1.50
CA ASN A 101 16.45 -14.93 -1.88
C ASN A 101 17.43 -14.70 -0.71
N GLY A 102 17.15 -15.30 0.45
CA GLY A 102 18.00 -15.15 1.64
C GLY A 102 17.88 -13.81 2.36
N THR A 103 16.88 -12.98 2.04
CA THR A 103 16.61 -11.70 2.73
C THR A 103 15.33 -11.75 3.57
N PRO A 104 15.30 -12.50 4.70
CA PRO A 104 14.11 -12.67 5.52
C PRO A 104 13.57 -11.36 6.09
N GLU A 105 14.44 -10.40 6.39
CA GLU A 105 14.08 -9.05 6.85
C GLU A 105 13.14 -8.33 5.86
N LYS A 106 13.31 -8.56 4.55
CA LYS A 106 12.47 -7.96 3.51
C LYS A 106 11.01 -8.42 3.60
N ALA A 107 10.76 -9.65 4.05
CA ALA A 107 9.40 -10.14 4.27
C ALA A 107 8.71 -9.40 5.40
N GLU A 108 9.44 -9.12 6.48
CA GLU A 108 8.93 -8.37 7.61
C GLU A 108 8.65 -6.92 7.23
N ILE A 109 9.60 -6.26 6.56
CA ILE A 109 9.48 -4.87 6.07
C ILE A 109 8.26 -4.72 5.16
N LEU A 110 8.06 -5.62 4.17
CA LEU A 110 6.89 -5.55 3.30
C LEU A 110 5.58 -5.82 4.04
N THR A 111 5.61 -6.64 5.09
CA THR A 111 4.44 -6.88 5.94
C THR A 111 4.10 -5.66 6.77
N ASP A 112 5.09 -5.01 7.36
CA ASP A 112 4.91 -3.75 8.09
C ASP A 112 4.38 -2.65 7.17
N LYS A 113 4.98 -2.49 5.99
CA LYS A 113 4.50 -1.58 4.95
C LYS A 113 3.02 -1.79 4.63
N TYR A 114 2.59 -3.05 4.55
CA TYR A 114 1.21 -3.41 4.30
C TYR A 114 0.27 -3.10 5.49
N ILE A 115 0.71 -3.38 6.71
CA ILE A 115 -0.03 -3.13 7.96
C ILE A 115 -0.21 -1.65 8.19
N TYR A 116 0.86 -0.88 8.15
CA TYR A 116 0.81 0.54 8.48
C TYR A 116 0.13 1.37 7.38
N ARG A 117 -0.17 0.76 6.22
CA ARG A 117 -0.56 1.48 5.01
C ARG A 117 0.38 2.66 4.77
N ASP A 118 1.66 2.46 5.05
CA ASP A 118 2.71 3.23 4.39
C ASP A 118 2.70 2.78 2.93
N TYR A 119 1.78 3.37 2.16
CA TYR A 119 2.00 3.56 0.72
C TYR A 119 3.29 4.36 0.48
N ASP A 120 3.88 4.91 1.55
CA ASP A 120 5.04 5.77 1.57
C ASP A 120 6.37 5.02 1.32
N ASP A 121 6.42 3.69 1.36
CA ASP A 121 7.66 2.92 1.08
C ASP A 121 7.64 2.18 -0.27
N ILE A 122 7.03 2.77 -1.31
CA ILE A 122 7.45 2.43 -2.69
C ILE A 122 8.88 2.97 -2.89
N GLN A 123 9.85 2.33 -2.24
CA GLN A 123 11.21 2.22 -2.74
C GLN A 123 11.37 0.82 -3.33
N ILE A 124 10.63 0.53 -4.40
CA ILE A 124 11.04 -0.46 -5.38
C ILE A 124 10.87 0.21 -6.74
N ASP A 125 12.03 0.61 -7.26
CA ASP A 125 12.34 1.26 -8.53
C ASP A 125 11.97 2.73 -8.75
N GLU A 126 13.04 3.47 -9.07
CA GLU A 126 13.10 4.70 -9.85
C GLU A 126 12.46 4.55 -11.25
N SER A 127 11.25 4.01 -11.37
CA SER A 127 10.49 4.17 -12.60
C SER A 127 9.70 5.47 -12.49
N ASN A 128 10.37 6.58 -12.77
CA ASN A 128 9.74 7.80 -13.24
C ASN A 128 8.66 7.41 -14.25
N SER A 129 7.40 7.44 -13.82
CA SER A 129 6.31 6.85 -14.57
C SER A 129 5.61 7.96 -15.33
N ASP A 130 5.61 7.91 -16.65
CA ASP A 130 4.75 8.78 -17.44
C ASP A 130 3.28 8.43 -17.17
N TYR A 131 2.46 9.46 -17.01
CA TYR A 131 1.01 9.30 -16.89
C TYR A 131 0.32 9.71 -18.19
N ILE A 132 -0.71 8.96 -18.57
CA ILE A 132 -1.58 9.31 -19.69
C ILE A 132 -2.98 9.56 -19.15
N LEU A 133 -3.47 10.79 -19.29
CA LEU A 133 -4.85 11.10 -18.91
C LEU A 133 -5.85 10.34 -19.80
N ARG A 134 -6.87 9.79 -19.16
CA ARG A 134 -8.03 9.21 -19.83
C ARG A 134 -8.80 10.31 -20.57
N ASN A 135 -9.60 9.91 -21.55
CA ASN A 135 -10.32 10.86 -22.40
C ASN A 135 -11.21 11.82 -21.60
N GLU A 136 -11.89 11.34 -20.56
CA GLU A 136 -12.72 12.18 -19.69
C GLU A 136 -11.91 13.21 -18.89
N GLN A 137 -10.73 12.82 -18.41
CA GLN A 137 -9.84 13.69 -17.65
C GLN A 137 -9.24 14.77 -18.55
N ARG A 138 -8.77 14.38 -19.74
CA ARG A 138 -8.22 15.31 -20.74
C ARG A 138 -9.25 16.34 -21.19
N LYS A 139 -10.51 15.92 -21.36
CA LYS A 139 -11.62 16.83 -21.65
C LYS A 139 -11.86 17.80 -20.50
N ALA A 140 -11.88 17.32 -19.26
CA ALA A 140 -12.04 18.18 -18.09
C ALA A 140 -10.92 19.24 -18.01
N VAL A 141 -9.66 18.84 -18.16
CA VAL A 141 -8.53 19.79 -18.15
C VAL A 141 -8.65 20.79 -19.28
N LYS A 142 -8.98 20.35 -20.50
CA LYS A 142 -9.15 21.24 -21.65
C LYS A 142 -10.25 22.28 -21.38
N SER A 143 -11.42 21.86 -20.93
CA SER A 143 -12.52 22.77 -20.62
C SER A 143 -12.15 23.77 -19.53
N THR A 144 -11.40 23.34 -18.51
CA THR A 144 -10.92 24.25 -17.47
C THR A 144 -9.87 25.23 -17.98
N LEU A 145 -8.96 24.79 -18.84
CA LEU A 145 -7.94 25.65 -19.46
C LEU A 145 -8.56 26.69 -20.40
N ASP A 146 -9.54 26.28 -21.21
CA ASP A 146 -10.29 27.18 -22.09
C ASP A 146 -11.02 28.25 -21.26
N TYR A 147 -11.68 27.85 -20.16
CA TYR A 147 -12.32 28.78 -19.25
C TYR A 147 -11.31 29.73 -18.56
N TYR A 148 -10.21 29.20 -18.04
CA TYR A 148 -9.15 29.97 -17.37
C TYR A 148 -8.54 31.07 -18.26
N ASN A 149 -8.44 30.79 -19.56
CA ASN A 149 -7.90 31.71 -20.58
C ASN A 149 -8.95 32.61 -21.23
N SER A 150 -10.25 32.41 -20.95
CA SER A 150 -11.34 33.17 -21.57
C SER A 150 -11.44 34.64 -21.13
N GLY A 151 -10.78 35.01 -20.03
CA GLY A 151 -10.88 36.33 -19.42
C GLY A 151 -12.13 36.57 -18.58
N GLN A 152 -12.95 35.52 -18.35
CA GLN A 152 -14.09 35.59 -17.43
C GLN A 152 -13.65 35.62 -15.97
N GLU A 153 -14.36 36.40 -15.15
CA GLU A 153 -14.13 36.54 -13.70
C GLU A 153 -15.45 36.36 -12.92
N PRO A 154 -15.42 35.76 -11.72
CA PRO A 154 -14.25 35.16 -11.06
C PRO A 154 -13.82 33.86 -11.74
N LYS A 155 -12.51 33.54 -11.71
CA LYS A 155 -11.98 32.28 -12.28
C LYS A 155 -12.28 31.06 -11.41
N GLU A 156 -13.55 30.71 -11.31
CA GLU A 156 -14.05 29.57 -10.54
C GLU A 156 -14.55 28.45 -11.46
N PHE A 157 -14.05 27.22 -11.26
CA PHE A 157 -14.42 26.07 -12.08
C PHE A 157 -14.70 24.85 -11.21
N LEU A 158 -15.83 24.18 -11.44
CA LEU A 158 -16.23 22.98 -10.69
C LEU A 158 -16.24 21.74 -11.58
N TRP A 159 -15.51 20.71 -11.17
CA TRP A 159 -15.59 19.39 -11.78
C TRP A 159 -16.64 18.52 -11.10
N ASN A 160 -17.71 18.17 -11.84
CA ASN A 160 -18.63 17.11 -11.41
C ASN A 160 -18.01 15.73 -11.66
N ALA A 161 -17.15 15.30 -10.74
CA ALA A 161 -16.33 14.10 -10.87
C ALA A 161 -16.97 12.89 -10.18
N LYS A 162 -17.25 11.82 -10.94
CA LYS A 162 -17.65 10.52 -10.40
C LYS A 162 -16.56 9.89 -9.50
N PRO A 163 -16.90 8.94 -8.61
CA PRO A 163 -15.89 8.17 -7.88
C PRO A 163 -14.84 7.57 -8.81
N ARG A 164 -13.55 7.60 -8.40
CA ARG A 164 -12.39 7.11 -9.18
C ARG A 164 -12.15 7.85 -10.50
N PHE A 165 -12.63 9.08 -10.63
CA PHE A 165 -12.28 9.96 -11.75
C PHE A 165 -10.78 10.28 -11.85
N GLY A 166 -10.01 10.16 -10.76
CA GLY A 166 -8.58 10.51 -10.74
C GLY A 166 -8.36 12.02 -10.69
N LYS A 167 -8.95 12.67 -9.67
CA LYS A 167 -8.91 14.11 -9.46
C LYS A 167 -7.48 14.63 -9.34
N THR A 168 -6.63 13.94 -8.57
CA THR A 168 -5.23 14.32 -8.30
C THR A 168 -4.42 14.51 -9.58
N LEU A 169 -4.26 13.47 -10.40
CA LEU A 169 -3.55 13.56 -11.68
C LEU A 169 -4.15 14.60 -12.64
N THR A 170 -5.48 14.69 -12.69
CA THR A 170 -6.17 15.69 -13.53
C THR A 170 -5.84 17.12 -13.08
N SER A 171 -5.75 17.34 -11.77
CA SER A 171 -5.35 18.63 -11.20
C SER A 171 -3.88 18.94 -11.48
N TYR A 172 -2.96 18.00 -11.31
CA TYR A 172 -1.54 18.22 -11.63
C TYR A 172 -1.31 18.56 -13.10
N ASP A 173 -1.98 17.85 -14.02
CA ASP A 173 -1.89 18.17 -15.47
C ASP A 173 -2.37 19.59 -15.76
N PHE A 174 -3.46 20.03 -15.12
CA PHE A 174 -3.94 21.40 -15.25
C PHE A 174 -2.95 22.42 -14.67
N ILE A 175 -2.45 22.19 -13.45
CA ILE A 175 -1.47 23.04 -12.75
C ILE A 175 -0.23 23.28 -13.61
N ARG A 176 0.29 22.21 -14.24
CA ARG A 176 1.44 22.30 -15.14
C ARG A 176 1.13 23.09 -16.40
N LYS A 177 -0.03 22.87 -17.02
CA LYS A 177 -0.44 23.61 -18.23
C LYS A 177 -0.57 25.11 -18.02
N ILE A 178 -0.95 25.54 -16.83
CA ILE A 178 -1.03 26.97 -16.49
C ILE A 178 0.27 27.53 -15.91
N ASN A 179 1.31 26.71 -15.74
CA ASN A 179 2.57 27.07 -15.07
C ASN A 179 2.32 27.77 -13.72
N ALA A 180 1.46 27.20 -12.89
CA ALA A 180 1.11 27.82 -11.62
C ALA A 180 2.35 27.95 -10.73
N LYS A 181 2.57 29.14 -10.17
CA LYS A 181 3.69 29.39 -9.26
C LYS A 181 3.43 28.82 -7.86
N ASN A 182 2.23 29.09 -7.33
CA ASN A 182 1.81 28.68 -6.01
C ASN A 182 0.44 28.02 -6.12
N VAL A 183 0.30 26.83 -5.54
CA VAL A 183 -0.95 26.08 -5.52
C VAL A 183 -1.25 25.71 -4.08
N LEU A 184 -2.47 26.00 -3.62
CA LEU A 184 -2.98 25.57 -2.33
C LEU A 184 -4.04 24.51 -2.56
N ILE A 185 -3.81 23.30 -2.05
CA ILE A 185 -4.78 22.21 -2.07
C ILE A 185 -5.43 22.15 -0.70
N VAL A 186 -6.75 22.31 -0.64
CA VAL A 186 -7.52 22.26 0.60
C VAL A 186 -8.36 20.99 0.62
N THR A 187 -8.24 20.20 1.67
CA THR A 187 -9.01 18.96 1.89
C THR A 187 -9.49 18.90 3.34
N ASN A 188 -10.72 18.42 3.55
CA ASN A 188 -11.24 18.14 4.89
C ASN A 188 -10.87 16.73 5.39
N ARG A 189 -10.16 15.93 4.58
CA ARG A 189 -9.68 14.59 4.92
C ARG A 189 -8.15 14.59 4.96
N PRO A 190 -7.52 14.52 6.14
CA PRO A 190 -6.06 14.56 6.28
C PRO A 190 -5.33 13.47 5.48
N ALA A 191 -5.87 12.24 5.46
CA ALA A 191 -5.28 11.12 4.73
C ALA A 191 -5.17 11.32 3.20
N ILE A 192 -5.86 12.32 2.64
CA ILE A 192 -5.74 12.68 1.22
C ILE A 192 -4.40 13.39 0.97
N ALA A 193 -3.82 14.11 1.94
CA ALA A 193 -2.56 14.82 1.76
C ALA A 193 -1.42 13.85 1.36
N ASN A 194 -1.31 12.70 2.03
CA ASN A 194 -0.32 11.67 1.68
C ASN A 194 -0.49 11.18 0.24
N SER A 195 -1.72 10.87 -0.18
CA SER A 195 -1.98 10.44 -1.55
C SER A 195 -1.62 11.49 -2.60
N TRP A 196 -1.76 12.79 -2.30
CA TRP A 196 -1.30 13.85 -3.21
C TRP A 196 0.22 13.96 -3.25
N PHE A 197 0.89 13.79 -2.10
CA PHE A 197 2.34 13.78 -1.99
C PHE A 197 2.96 12.61 -2.77
N ASP A 198 2.42 11.41 -2.62
CA ASP A 198 2.91 10.22 -3.34
C ASP A 198 2.75 10.38 -4.85
N ASP A 199 1.56 10.82 -5.30
CA ASP A 199 1.31 11.09 -6.72
C ASP A 199 2.23 12.21 -7.24
N PHE A 200 2.55 13.22 -6.43
CA PHE A 200 3.50 14.26 -6.79
C PHE A 200 4.88 13.67 -7.07
N HIS A 201 5.44 12.90 -6.13
CA HIS A 201 6.77 12.31 -6.28
C HIS A 201 6.83 11.34 -7.46
N LYS A 202 5.79 10.54 -7.65
CA LYS A 202 5.73 9.53 -8.70
C LYS A 202 5.63 10.12 -10.11
N PHE A 203 4.82 11.16 -10.28
CA PHE A 203 4.43 11.64 -11.62
C PHE A 203 4.93 13.03 -11.96
N ILE A 204 5.24 13.88 -10.98
CA ILE A 204 5.45 15.32 -11.18
C ILE A 204 6.86 15.76 -10.78
N ALA A 205 7.35 15.37 -9.61
CA ALA A 205 8.59 15.90 -9.03
C ALA A 205 9.81 15.75 -9.96
N TRP A 206 9.91 14.63 -10.68
CA TRP A 206 10.99 14.38 -11.62
C TRP A 206 10.81 15.08 -12.98
N GLN A 207 9.57 15.46 -13.33
CA GLN A 207 9.26 16.19 -14.56
C GLN A 207 9.38 17.71 -14.37
N GLU A 208 9.10 18.19 -13.16
CA GLU A 208 9.07 19.60 -12.78
C GLU A 208 10.02 19.85 -11.60
N THR A 209 11.32 19.84 -11.85
CA THR A 209 12.36 19.92 -10.80
C THR A 209 12.28 21.17 -9.93
N GLY A 210 11.62 22.22 -10.40
CA GLY A 210 11.38 23.46 -9.65
C GLY A 210 10.16 23.43 -8.73
N MET A 211 9.27 22.45 -8.88
CA MET A 211 8.09 22.32 -8.02
C MET A 211 8.46 21.60 -6.73
N LYS A 212 7.86 22.06 -5.62
CA LYS A 212 8.03 21.47 -4.30
C LYS A 212 6.67 21.23 -3.68
N PHE A 213 6.51 20.09 -3.00
CA PHE A 213 5.33 19.79 -2.21
C PHE A 213 5.60 20.12 -0.74
N ILE A 214 4.76 20.99 -0.16
CA ILE A 214 4.85 21.44 1.23
C ILE A 214 3.58 20.99 1.93
N SER A 215 3.70 20.37 3.11
CA SER A 215 2.56 19.96 3.91
C SER A 215 2.82 20.15 5.39
N GLU A 216 1.82 20.66 6.12
CA GLU A 216 1.86 20.84 7.58
C GLU A 216 1.21 19.68 8.35
N THR A 217 0.60 18.71 7.65
CA THR A 217 0.03 17.52 8.30
C THR A 217 1.11 16.71 9.00
N ASP A 218 0.84 16.30 10.25
CA ASP A 218 1.76 15.51 11.08
C ASP A 218 2.25 14.24 10.36
N SER A 219 1.42 13.63 9.52
CA SER A 219 1.77 12.44 8.74
C SER A 219 2.82 12.66 7.63
N LEU A 220 3.12 13.91 7.28
CA LEU A 220 4.09 14.26 6.22
C LEU A 220 5.27 15.09 6.74
N LYS A 221 5.39 15.32 8.05
CA LYS A 221 6.45 16.19 8.63
C LYS A 221 7.87 15.70 8.32
N ASP A 222 8.06 14.40 8.19
CA ASP A 222 9.37 13.80 7.90
C ASP A 222 9.62 13.56 6.39
N LYS A 223 8.61 13.78 5.54
CA LYS A 223 8.62 13.43 4.10
C LYS A 223 8.46 14.64 3.17
N ALA A 224 7.59 15.59 3.53
CA ALA A 224 7.41 16.84 2.81
C ALA A 224 8.26 17.95 3.43
N LEU A 225 8.54 19.00 2.65
CA LEU A 225 9.12 20.21 3.21
C LEU A 225 8.11 20.85 4.16
N SER A 226 8.55 21.19 5.37
CA SER A 226 7.79 22.08 6.25
C SER A 226 8.03 23.53 5.84
N ARG A 227 7.05 24.39 6.11
CA ARG A 227 7.23 25.83 6.00
C ARG A 227 8.14 26.38 7.08
#